data_AF-A0A519CRH4-F1
#
_entry.id   AF-A0A519CRH4-F1
#
_cell.length_a   1.000
_cell.length_b   1.000
_cell.length_c   1.000
_cell.angle_alpha   90.00
_cell.angle_beta   90.00
_cell.angle_gamma   90.00
#
_symmetry.space_group_name_H-M   'P 1'
#
loop_
_entity.id
_entity.type
_entity.pdbx_description
1 polymer ?
#
loop_
_entity_poly.entity_id
_entity_poly.type
_entity_poly.pdbx_seq_one_letter_code
_entity_poly.pdbx_strand_id
1 'polypeptide(L)'
;MLSNVASERIWSEFKKILSGKNVATILEMMLKDEVLRMVLQTEWNLASPIFEAISEFAQTETDYLSILSILLSETDPIQVPQLLEKLKLSKYERDSVVGKLSRMGHVPLDEISKLRVHYHVLGDEASKHLRLEYLIRKYSIRLALGYSSDCNLQELDAIIINSSKLKPLPHGEKSILDGNMLMKLTSINGGPKLGHLKSWLHRIQIERNLQTEQEMIQILSTIIWQNSDGNDWPKVQFPE
;
A
#
# COMPACT_ATOMS: atom_id res chain seq x y z
N MET A 1 -6.95 25.69 24.82
CA MET A 1 -5.76 26.37 24.24
C MET A 1 -5.46 25.90 22.82
N LEU A 2 -5.41 24.58 22.55
CA LEU A 2 -5.25 24.05 21.19
C LEU A 2 -6.37 24.45 20.20
N SER A 3 -7.61 24.62 20.69
CA SER A 3 -8.77 25.06 19.91
C SER A 3 -8.60 26.40 19.17
N ASN A 4 -7.64 27.23 19.60
CA ASN A 4 -7.39 28.56 19.04
C ASN A 4 -6.19 28.58 18.06
N VAL A 5 -5.56 27.42 17.84
CA VAL A 5 -4.41 27.27 16.94
C VAL A 5 -4.90 26.79 15.59
N ALA A 6 -4.43 27.39 14.50
CA ALA A 6 -4.76 26.97 13.15
C ALA A 6 -4.34 25.51 12.89
N SER A 7 -5.20 24.72 12.23
CA SER A 7 -4.95 23.31 11.91
C SER A 7 -3.63 23.10 11.17
N GLU A 8 -3.26 24.00 10.28
CA GLU A 8 -1.99 23.95 9.53
C GLU A 8 -0.78 24.01 10.47
N ARG A 9 -0.87 24.81 11.54
CA ARG A 9 0.19 24.90 12.55
C ARG A 9 0.23 23.65 13.42
N ILE A 10 -0.94 23.13 13.80
CA ILE A 10 -1.05 21.86 14.53
C ILE A 10 -0.39 20.74 13.71
N TRP A 11 -0.74 20.61 12.44
CA TRP A 11 -0.16 19.60 11.55
C TRP A 11 1.35 19.80 11.35
N SER A 12 1.82 21.04 11.17
CA SER A 12 3.25 21.31 11.03
C SER A 12 4.06 20.85 12.25
N GLU A 13 3.57 21.03 13.48
CA GLU A 13 4.27 20.56 14.68
C GLU A 13 4.09 19.05 14.88
N PHE A 14 2.88 18.53 14.64
CA PHE A 14 2.61 17.11 14.74
C PHE A 14 3.47 16.29 13.76
N LYS A 15 3.66 16.78 12.54
CA LYS A 15 4.59 16.20 11.56
C LYS A 15 6.02 16.09 12.09
N LYS A 16 6.53 17.10 12.79
CA LYS A 16 7.88 17.04 13.41
C LYS A 16 7.95 15.97 14.49
N ILE A 17 6.90 15.83 15.29
CA ILE A 17 6.77 14.77 16.30
C ILE A 17 6.81 13.41 15.60
N LEU A 18 5.98 13.22 14.57
CA LEU A 18 5.90 11.98 13.81
C LEU A 18 7.20 11.62 13.09
N SER A 19 8.05 12.59 12.75
CA SER A 19 9.38 12.34 12.15
C SER A 19 10.48 12.06 13.18
N GLY A 20 10.20 12.17 14.48
CA GLY A 20 11.20 12.02 15.54
C GLY A 20 11.43 10.57 15.98
N LYS A 21 12.65 10.25 16.42
CA LYS A 21 12.99 8.90 16.94
C LYS A 21 12.23 8.54 18.23
N ASN A 22 11.88 9.53 19.04
CA ASN A 22 11.14 9.35 20.30
C ASN A 22 9.62 9.48 20.11
N VAL A 23 9.13 9.36 18.87
CA VAL A 23 7.72 9.56 18.53
C VAL A 23 6.78 8.73 19.39
N ALA A 24 7.09 7.45 19.65
CA ALA A 24 6.24 6.59 20.48
C ALA A 24 6.02 7.17 21.88
N THR A 25 7.10 7.53 22.56
CA THR A 25 7.04 8.15 23.89
C THR A 25 6.28 9.48 23.89
N ILE A 26 6.50 10.32 22.86
CA ILE A 26 5.79 11.60 22.75
C ILE A 26 4.30 11.38 22.51
N LEU A 27 3.93 10.44 21.64
CA LEU A 27 2.52 10.11 21.38
C LEU A 27 1.83 9.53 22.61
N GLU A 28 2.51 8.69 23.40
CA GLU A 28 1.98 8.18 24.67
C GLU A 28 1.75 9.31 25.68
N MET A 29 2.69 10.26 25.79
CA MET A 29 2.51 11.45 26.63
C MET A 29 1.32 12.29 26.14
N MET A 30 1.24 12.54 24.83
CA MET A 30 0.13 13.26 24.23
C MET A 30 -1.21 12.57 24.46
N LEU A 31 -1.25 11.23 24.48
CA LEU A 31 -2.46 10.48 24.76
C LEU A 31 -2.86 10.60 26.24
N LYS A 32 -1.90 10.44 27.17
CA LYS A 32 -2.13 10.62 28.62
C LYS A 32 -2.62 12.02 28.98
N ASP A 33 -2.14 13.04 28.27
CA ASP A 33 -2.51 14.45 28.48
C ASP A 33 -3.73 14.89 27.65
N GLU A 34 -4.44 13.96 27.00
CA GLU A 34 -5.60 14.21 26.11
C GLU A 34 -5.28 15.11 24.88
N VAL A 35 -4.01 15.43 24.65
CA VAL A 35 -3.54 16.22 23.50
C VAL A 35 -3.77 15.47 22.20
N LEU A 36 -3.53 14.16 22.17
CA LEU A 36 -3.71 13.35 20.97
C LEU A 36 -5.17 13.34 20.52
N ARG A 37 -6.11 13.24 21.48
CA ARG A 37 -7.55 13.35 21.23
C ARG A 37 -7.94 14.71 20.66
N MET A 38 -7.34 15.80 21.14
CA MET A 38 -7.59 17.13 20.59
C MET A 38 -7.07 17.29 19.15
N VAL A 39 -5.90 16.73 18.85
CA VAL A 39 -5.28 16.82 17.51
C VAL A 39 -6.07 15.98 16.51
N LEU A 40 -6.29 14.71 16.82
CA LEU A 40 -6.78 13.74 15.87
C LEU A 40 -8.28 13.41 16.02
N GLN A 41 -8.97 14.01 17.00
CA GLN A 41 -10.44 13.95 17.17
C GLN A 41 -11.06 12.54 17.15
N THR A 42 -10.29 11.50 17.50
CA THR A 42 -10.80 10.14 17.71
C THR A 42 -10.35 9.63 19.08
N GLU A 43 -10.93 8.51 19.51
CA GLU A 43 -10.57 7.84 20.76
C GLU A 43 -9.54 6.75 20.46
N TRP A 44 -8.50 6.65 21.31
CA TRP A 44 -7.52 5.57 21.25
C TRP A 44 -7.60 4.71 22.50
N ASN A 45 -7.26 3.45 22.31
CA ASN A 45 -7.00 2.56 23.40
C ASN A 45 -5.53 2.72 23.84
N LEU A 46 -5.30 3.17 25.08
CA LEU A 46 -3.97 3.24 25.69
C LEU A 46 -3.27 1.88 25.77
N ALA A 47 -4.03 0.77 25.79
CA ALA A 47 -3.50 -0.58 25.77
C ALA A 47 -3.24 -1.11 24.35
N SER A 48 -3.40 -0.27 23.33
CA SER A 48 -3.13 -0.64 21.95
C SER A 48 -1.62 -0.85 21.75
N PRO A 49 -1.20 -1.97 21.13
CA PRO A 49 0.21 -2.27 20.91
C PRO A 49 0.83 -1.46 19.74
N ILE A 50 0.10 -0.46 19.22
CA ILE A 50 0.56 0.44 18.15
C ILE A 50 1.80 1.23 18.55
N PHE A 51 1.96 1.59 19.83
CA PHE A 51 3.08 2.42 20.28
C PHE A 51 4.40 1.64 20.26
N GLU A 52 4.37 0.35 20.59
CA GLU A 52 5.53 -0.54 20.47
C GLU A 52 5.95 -0.73 19.02
N ALA A 53 4.98 -0.92 18.11
CA ALA A 53 5.27 -1.00 16.67
C ALA A 53 5.85 0.31 16.12
N ILE A 54 5.28 1.46 16.53
CA ILE A 54 5.82 2.79 16.16
C ILE A 54 7.23 2.98 16.71
N SER A 55 7.48 2.55 17.96
CA SER A 55 8.79 2.63 18.60
C SER A 55 9.84 1.82 17.83
N GLU A 56 9.52 0.57 17.47
CA GLU A 56 10.43 -0.26 16.68
C GLU A 56 10.64 0.30 15.26
N PHE A 57 9.58 0.79 14.60
CA PHE A 57 9.69 1.39 13.27
C PHE A 57 10.60 2.63 13.28
N ALA A 58 10.42 3.53 14.25
CA ALA A 58 11.14 4.80 14.36
C ALA A 58 12.64 4.64 14.72
N GLN A 59 13.08 3.44 15.13
CA GLN A 59 14.50 3.17 15.36
C GLN A 59 15.30 3.10 14.06
N THR A 60 14.68 2.62 12.98
CA THR A 60 15.35 2.40 11.69
C THR A 60 14.85 3.32 10.59
N GLU A 61 13.65 3.87 10.72
CA GLU A 61 12.96 4.66 9.69
C GLU A 61 12.53 6.03 10.22
N THR A 62 12.38 7.01 9.31
CA THR A 62 11.89 8.37 9.64
C THR A 62 10.63 8.77 8.86
N ASP A 63 9.95 7.79 8.28
CA ASP A 63 8.75 8.00 7.48
C ASP A 63 7.52 8.27 8.35
N TYR A 64 7.25 9.56 8.56
CA TYR A 64 6.11 10.04 9.34
C TYR A 64 4.75 9.62 8.76
N LEU A 65 4.63 9.36 7.46
CA LEU A 65 3.36 8.91 6.86
C LEU A 65 3.09 7.45 7.20
N SER A 66 4.13 6.63 7.30
CA SER A 66 4.02 5.25 7.77
C SER A 66 3.70 5.20 9.26
N ILE A 67 4.32 6.07 10.08
CA ILE A 67 3.99 6.19 11.51
C ILE A 67 2.53 6.63 11.70
N LEU A 68 2.09 7.65 10.95
CA LEU A 68 0.69 8.08 10.97
C LEU A 68 -0.25 6.96 10.54
N SER A 69 0.15 6.12 9.58
CA SER A 69 -0.65 4.98 9.14
C SER A 69 -0.76 3.91 10.23
N ILE A 70 0.32 3.61 10.98
CA ILE A 70 0.24 2.70 12.14
C ILE A 70 -0.67 3.31 13.22
N LEU A 71 -0.54 4.61 13.50
CA LEU A 71 -1.37 5.29 14.51
C LEU A 71 -2.87 5.27 14.20
N LEU A 72 -3.21 5.22 12.91
CA LEU A 72 -4.58 5.20 12.41
C LEU A 72 -5.05 3.80 11.99
N SER A 73 -4.26 2.75 12.18
CA SER A 73 -4.58 1.38 11.70
C SER A 73 -5.83 0.77 12.35
N GLU A 74 -6.13 1.22 13.57
CA GLU A 74 -7.31 0.85 14.36
C GLU A 74 -8.53 1.76 14.09
N THR A 75 -8.35 2.84 13.33
CA THR A 75 -9.41 3.83 13.06
C THR A 75 -10.30 3.36 11.91
N ASP A 76 -11.61 3.55 12.05
CA ASP A 76 -12.57 3.28 10.97
C ASP A 76 -12.17 4.01 9.67
N PRO A 77 -11.94 3.29 8.56
CA PRO A 77 -11.51 3.87 7.30
C PRO A 77 -12.44 4.95 6.75
N ILE A 78 -13.73 4.93 7.10
CA ILE A 78 -14.71 5.95 6.67
C ILE A 78 -14.36 7.31 7.28
N GLN A 79 -13.81 7.32 8.49
CA GLN A 79 -13.51 8.54 9.24
C GLN A 79 -12.16 9.16 8.85
N VAL A 80 -11.22 8.33 8.37
CA VAL A 80 -9.84 8.75 8.07
C VAL A 80 -9.77 9.90 7.06
N PRO A 81 -10.42 9.87 5.87
CA PRO A 81 -10.31 10.97 4.90
C PRO A 81 -10.73 12.33 5.47
N GLN A 82 -11.83 12.37 6.23
CA GLN A 82 -12.33 13.59 6.87
C GLN A 82 -11.37 14.08 7.96
N LEU A 83 -10.81 13.16 8.74
CA LEU A 83 -9.79 13.47 9.75
C LEU A 83 -8.57 14.15 9.11
N LEU A 84 -8.00 13.54 8.07
CA LEU A 84 -6.80 14.08 7.42
C LEU A 84 -7.07 15.44 6.74
N GLU A 85 -8.29 15.67 6.24
CA GLU A 85 -8.69 16.96 5.69
C GLU A 85 -8.80 18.06 6.77
N LYS A 86 -9.40 17.74 7.93
CA LYS A 86 -9.49 18.67 9.07
C LYS A 86 -8.11 19.07 9.60
N LEU A 87 -7.16 18.14 9.57
CA LEU A 87 -5.75 18.38 9.92
C LEU A 87 -4.97 19.14 8.84
N LYS A 88 -5.57 19.40 7.67
CA LYS A 88 -4.94 20.15 6.56
C LYS A 88 -3.70 19.46 5.97
N LEU A 89 -3.72 18.13 5.89
CA LEU A 89 -2.74 17.39 5.11
C LEU A 89 -2.86 17.75 3.63
N SER A 90 -1.72 17.79 2.94
CA SER A 90 -1.69 17.93 1.48
C SER A 90 -2.37 16.74 0.79
N LYS A 91 -2.76 16.91 -0.49
CA LYS A 91 -3.36 15.82 -1.28
C LYS A 91 -2.46 14.57 -1.31
N TYR A 92 -1.16 14.75 -1.55
CA TYR A 92 -0.19 13.66 -1.55
C TYR A 92 -0.13 12.90 -0.21
N GLU A 93 -0.07 13.63 0.91
CA GLU A 93 0.00 13.01 2.25
C GLU A 93 -1.28 12.21 2.53
N ARG A 94 -2.46 12.77 2.18
CA ARG A 94 -3.75 12.07 2.31
C ARG A 94 -3.80 10.79 1.49
N ASP A 95 -3.47 10.87 0.20
CA ASP A 95 -3.50 9.73 -0.71
C ASP A 95 -2.52 8.63 -0.25
N SER A 96 -1.34 9.02 0.27
CA SER A 96 -0.36 8.07 0.83
C SER A 96 -0.89 7.35 2.06
N VAL A 97 -1.46 8.05 3.04
CA VAL A 97 -1.97 7.45 4.28
C VAL A 97 -3.16 6.54 3.99
N VAL A 98 -4.13 7.01 3.20
CA VAL A 98 -5.31 6.22 2.81
C VAL A 98 -4.87 4.95 2.06
N GLY A 99 -3.95 5.08 1.11
CA GLY A 99 -3.44 3.92 0.38
C GLY A 99 -2.67 2.93 1.28
N LYS A 100 -1.88 3.41 2.24
CA LYS A 100 -1.19 2.54 3.21
C LYS A 100 -2.20 1.77 4.06
N LEU A 101 -3.17 2.46 4.65
CA LEU A 101 -4.23 1.85 5.46
C LEU A 101 -5.06 0.83 4.65
N SER A 102 -5.39 1.13 3.39
CA SER A 102 -6.18 0.21 2.56
C SER A 102 -5.41 -1.06 2.16
N ARG A 103 -4.09 -1.07 2.31
CA ARG A 103 -3.23 -2.24 2.05
C ARG A 103 -2.86 -2.98 3.33
N MET A 104 -3.03 -2.38 4.51
CA MET A 104 -2.71 -3.02 5.77
C MET A 104 -3.49 -4.31 5.94
N GLY A 105 -2.82 -5.36 6.39
CA GLY A 105 -3.40 -6.68 6.57
C GLY A 105 -3.34 -7.56 5.32
N HIS A 106 -2.94 -7.01 4.18
CA HIS A 106 -2.72 -7.74 2.94
C HIS A 106 -1.23 -8.03 2.74
N VAL A 107 -0.90 -9.29 2.47
CA VAL A 107 0.44 -9.72 2.05
C VAL A 107 0.35 -10.43 0.72
N PRO A 108 1.34 -10.27 -0.19
CA PRO A 108 1.37 -11.07 -1.41
C PRO A 108 1.60 -12.54 -1.06
N LEU A 109 1.08 -13.44 -1.90
CA LEU A 109 1.46 -14.85 -1.81
C LEU A 109 2.96 -15.01 -2.08
N ASP A 110 3.59 -16.00 -1.46
CA ASP A 110 5.00 -16.35 -1.67
C ASP A 110 5.23 -17.07 -3.01
N GLU A 111 4.76 -16.45 -4.08
CA GLU A 111 4.92 -16.88 -5.47
C GLU A 111 5.65 -15.77 -6.22
N ILE A 112 6.67 -16.11 -7.03
CA ILE A 112 7.47 -15.12 -7.77
C ILE A 112 6.58 -14.17 -8.60
N SER A 113 5.51 -14.67 -9.20
CA SER A 113 4.54 -13.88 -9.97
C SER A 113 3.85 -12.81 -9.12
N LYS A 114 3.35 -13.19 -7.94
CA LYS A 114 2.62 -12.31 -7.02
C LYS A 114 3.56 -11.30 -6.35
N LEU A 115 4.76 -11.72 -5.97
CA LEU A 115 5.79 -10.84 -5.45
C LEU A 115 6.20 -9.77 -6.48
N ARG A 116 6.30 -10.14 -7.78
CA ARG A 116 6.58 -9.18 -8.85
C ARG A 116 5.46 -8.15 -9.03
N VAL A 117 4.19 -8.57 -8.97
CA VAL A 117 3.05 -7.64 -9.06
C VAL A 117 3.06 -6.69 -7.87
N HIS A 118 3.24 -7.20 -6.65
CA HIS A 118 3.38 -6.38 -5.44
C HIS A 118 4.51 -5.36 -5.56
N TYR A 119 5.71 -5.81 -5.94
CA TYR A 119 6.86 -4.93 -6.12
C TYR A 119 6.62 -3.87 -7.20
N HIS A 120 6.01 -4.26 -8.33
CA HIS A 120 5.70 -3.32 -9.42
C HIS A 120 4.68 -2.26 -9.00
N VAL A 121 3.61 -2.65 -8.30
CA VAL A 121 2.53 -1.73 -7.90
C VAL A 121 2.99 -0.75 -6.82
N LEU A 122 3.80 -1.21 -5.86
CA LEU A 122 4.23 -0.37 -4.73
C LEU A 122 5.57 0.34 -4.98
N GLY A 123 6.36 -0.12 -5.95
CA GLY A 123 7.69 0.43 -6.23
C GLY A 123 8.57 0.44 -4.98
N ASP A 124 9.15 1.60 -4.67
CA ASP A 124 10.04 1.80 -3.52
C ASP A 124 9.33 1.59 -2.16
N GLU A 125 8.00 1.64 -2.11
CA GLU A 125 7.23 1.39 -0.89
C GLU A 125 7.00 -0.10 -0.61
N ALA A 126 7.37 -1.00 -1.53
CA ALA A 126 7.08 -2.43 -1.40
C ALA A 126 7.75 -3.07 -0.16
N SER A 127 9.04 -2.81 0.05
CA SER A 127 9.79 -3.30 1.22
C SER A 127 9.24 -2.74 2.52
N LYS A 128 8.93 -1.44 2.53
CA LYS A 128 8.35 -0.74 3.67
C LYS A 128 6.98 -1.28 4.03
N HIS A 129 6.15 -1.55 3.03
CA HIS A 129 4.86 -2.21 3.22
C HIS A 129 5.02 -3.56 3.92
N LEU A 130 5.91 -4.44 3.45
CA LEU A 130 6.14 -5.73 4.11
C LEU A 130 6.69 -5.57 5.54
N ARG A 131 7.52 -4.55 5.78
CA ARG A 131 7.99 -4.21 7.13
C ARG A 131 6.85 -3.77 8.04
N LEU A 132 5.90 -2.97 7.55
CA LEU A 132 4.69 -2.60 8.29
C LEU A 132 3.84 -3.84 8.58
N GLU A 133 3.62 -4.70 7.59
CA GLU A 133 2.89 -5.98 7.74
C GLU A 133 3.52 -6.90 8.81
N TYR A 134 4.85 -6.86 8.94
CA TYR A 134 5.58 -7.60 9.96
C TYR A 134 5.32 -7.04 11.35
N LEU A 135 5.42 -5.72 11.52
CA LEU A 135 5.21 -5.07 12.81
C LEU A 135 3.76 -5.24 13.29
N ILE A 136 2.77 -5.04 12.43
CA ILE A 136 1.36 -5.20 12.82
C ILE A 136 1.06 -6.63 13.31
N ARG A 137 1.65 -7.66 12.68
CA ARG A 137 1.49 -9.06 13.09
C ARG A 137 2.28 -9.38 14.34
N LYS A 138 3.53 -8.91 14.43
CA LYS A 138 4.40 -9.13 15.60
C LYS A 138 3.74 -8.62 16.88
N TYR A 139 3.10 -7.46 16.79
CA TYR A 139 2.46 -6.79 17.91
C TYR A 139 0.96 -7.09 18.03
N SER A 140 0.40 -7.94 17.17
CA SER A 140 -1.04 -8.26 17.14
C SER A 140 -1.95 -7.02 17.09
N ILE A 141 -1.55 -6.01 16.30
CA ILE A 141 -2.34 -4.78 16.13
C ILE A 141 -3.69 -5.14 15.52
N ARG A 142 -4.77 -4.58 16.07
CA ARG A 142 -6.11 -4.82 15.53
C ARG A 142 -6.35 -3.91 14.33
N LEU A 143 -6.40 -4.44 13.13
CA LEU A 143 -6.74 -3.61 11.97
C LEU A 143 -8.24 -3.35 11.91
N ALA A 144 -8.63 -2.12 11.53
CA ALA A 144 -10.03 -1.77 11.35
C ALA A 144 -10.73 -2.61 10.24
N LEU A 145 -9.98 -2.99 9.20
CA LEU A 145 -10.44 -3.88 8.12
C LEU A 145 -10.13 -5.36 8.36
N GLY A 146 -9.46 -5.70 9.47
CA GLY A 146 -8.97 -7.05 9.73
C GLY A 146 -7.78 -7.45 8.85
N TYR A 147 -7.37 -8.71 8.97
CA TYR A 147 -6.32 -9.31 8.15
C TYR A 147 -6.96 -10.07 6.99
N SER A 148 -6.42 -9.93 5.78
CA SER A 148 -6.94 -10.63 4.61
C SER A 148 -6.41 -12.06 4.47
N SER A 149 -5.39 -12.41 5.24
CA SER A 149 -4.78 -13.73 5.27
C SER A 149 -4.26 -14.07 6.68
N ASP A 150 -4.27 -15.36 6.99
CA ASP A 150 -3.72 -15.91 8.24
C ASP A 150 -2.19 -16.06 8.20
N CYS A 151 -1.51 -15.26 7.38
CA CYS A 151 -0.06 -15.33 7.20
C CYS A 151 0.66 -15.06 8.52
N ASN A 152 1.45 -16.04 8.96
CA ASN A 152 2.22 -15.94 10.20
C ASN A 152 3.59 -15.27 9.99
N LEU A 153 4.32 -14.99 11.08
CA LEU A 153 5.60 -14.27 11.01
C LEU A 153 6.68 -15.03 10.21
N GLN A 154 6.73 -16.36 10.28
CA GLN A 154 7.72 -17.15 9.55
C GLN A 154 7.46 -17.12 8.04
N GLU A 155 6.19 -17.21 7.65
CA GLU A 155 5.78 -17.06 6.25
C GLU A 155 6.07 -15.65 5.73
N LEU A 156 5.81 -14.63 6.53
CA LEU A 156 6.09 -13.25 6.16
C LEU A 156 7.61 -12.97 6.06
N ASP A 157 8.43 -13.55 6.93
CA ASP A 157 9.88 -13.51 6.81
C ASP A 157 10.34 -14.14 5.49
N ALA A 158 9.76 -15.28 5.09
CA ALA A 158 10.04 -15.91 3.81
C ALA A 158 9.66 -14.99 2.63
N ILE A 159 8.49 -14.36 2.68
CA ILE A 159 8.03 -13.37 1.68
C ILE A 159 9.01 -12.20 1.59
N ILE A 160 9.44 -11.62 2.71
CA ILE A 160 10.40 -10.50 2.75
C ILE A 160 11.72 -10.93 2.10
N ILE A 161 12.25 -12.09 2.48
CA ILE A 161 13.49 -12.64 1.95
C ILE A 161 13.36 -12.87 0.44
N ASN A 162 12.29 -13.52 -0.02
CA ASN A 162 12.09 -13.84 -1.44
C ASN A 162 11.84 -12.58 -2.28
N SER A 163 11.09 -11.62 -1.75
CA SER A 163 10.89 -10.31 -2.39
C SER A 163 12.21 -9.57 -2.58
N SER A 164 13.12 -9.62 -1.59
CA SER A 164 14.43 -8.94 -1.68
C SER A 164 15.36 -9.52 -2.76
N LYS A 165 15.13 -10.77 -3.18
CA LYS A 165 15.92 -11.45 -4.21
C LYS A 165 15.46 -11.15 -5.64
N LEU A 166 14.31 -10.48 -5.80
CA LEU A 166 13.77 -10.17 -7.12
C LEU A 166 14.67 -9.21 -7.88
N LYS A 167 14.94 -9.56 -9.14
CA LYS A 167 15.62 -8.64 -10.07
C LYS A 167 14.62 -7.62 -10.62
N PRO A 168 15.04 -6.35 -10.82
CA PRO A 168 14.22 -5.35 -11.48
C PRO A 168 13.64 -5.85 -12.81
N LEU A 169 12.44 -5.39 -13.15
CA LEU A 169 11.82 -5.68 -14.44
C LEU A 169 12.59 -4.95 -15.54
N PRO A 170 13.04 -5.63 -16.61
CA PRO A 170 13.89 -4.99 -17.63
C PRO A 170 13.18 -3.91 -18.44
N HIS A 171 11.85 -3.99 -18.58
CA HIS A 171 11.02 -2.99 -19.28
C HIS A 171 10.42 -1.92 -18.33
N GLY A 172 10.80 -1.94 -17.05
CA GLY A 172 10.27 -1.03 -16.04
C GLY A 172 8.74 -1.08 -15.98
N GLU A 173 8.12 0.10 -16.13
CA GLU A 173 6.67 0.31 -16.02
C GLU A 173 5.91 0.15 -17.36
N LYS A 174 6.61 -0.08 -18.47
CA LYS A 174 5.99 -0.03 -19.80
C LYS A 174 5.51 -1.41 -20.25
N SER A 175 4.26 -1.47 -20.67
CA SER A 175 3.72 -2.62 -21.39
C SER A 175 4.40 -2.74 -22.76
N ILE A 176 4.83 -3.96 -23.11
CA ILE A 176 5.49 -4.30 -24.38
C ILE A 176 4.50 -4.13 -25.55
N LEU A 177 3.25 -4.59 -25.38
CA LEU A 177 2.19 -4.43 -26.38
C LEU A 177 1.37 -3.17 -26.09
N ASP A 178 1.55 -2.15 -26.93
CA ASP A 178 0.75 -0.94 -26.85
C ASP A 178 -0.66 -1.10 -27.46
N GLY A 179 -1.50 -0.07 -27.30
CA GLY A 179 -2.88 -0.13 -27.79
C GLY A 179 -2.96 -0.27 -29.32
N ASN A 180 -2.05 0.35 -30.07
CA ASN A 180 -2.05 0.29 -31.52
C ASN A 180 -1.69 -1.12 -32.02
N MET A 181 -0.72 -1.75 -31.38
CA MET A 181 -0.32 -3.11 -31.69
C MET A 181 -1.44 -4.10 -31.35
N LEU A 182 -2.09 -3.94 -30.19
CA LEU A 182 -3.24 -4.78 -29.82
C LEU A 182 -4.41 -4.64 -30.79
N MET A 183 -4.74 -3.42 -31.25
CA MET A 183 -5.78 -3.23 -32.27
C MET A 183 -5.46 -4.01 -33.55
N LYS A 184 -4.20 -3.96 -34.03
CA LYS A 184 -3.75 -4.71 -35.21
C LYS A 184 -3.84 -6.22 -35.03
N LEU A 185 -3.45 -6.73 -33.85
CA LEU A 185 -3.42 -8.18 -33.57
C LEU A 185 -4.80 -8.77 -33.30
N THR A 186 -5.72 -7.99 -32.74
CA THR A 186 -7.01 -8.49 -32.22
C THR A 186 -8.23 -8.04 -33.02
N SER A 187 -8.07 -7.03 -33.89
CA SER A 187 -9.19 -6.32 -34.54
C SER A 187 -10.19 -5.68 -33.57
N ILE A 188 -9.86 -5.59 -32.27
CA ILE A 188 -10.67 -4.82 -31.31
C ILE A 188 -10.46 -3.34 -31.58
N ASN A 189 -11.54 -2.57 -31.70
CA ASN A 189 -11.48 -1.12 -31.81
C ASN A 189 -11.14 -0.46 -30.47
N GLY A 190 -10.68 0.79 -30.50
CA GLY A 190 -10.45 1.57 -29.28
C GLY A 190 -11.69 1.62 -28.38
N GLY A 191 -11.49 1.30 -27.09
CA GLY A 191 -12.57 1.27 -26.10
C GLY A 191 -12.20 0.54 -24.80
N PRO A 192 -13.14 0.40 -23.84
CA PRO A 192 -12.89 -0.20 -22.53
C PRO A 192 -12.30 -1.62 -22.59
N LYS A 193 -12.83 -2.49 -23.46
CA LYS A 193 -12.34 -3.87 -23.64
C LYS A 193 -10.85 -3.92 -24.04
N LEU A 194 -10.42 -3.04 -24.95
CA LEU A 194 -9.00 -2.93 -25.32
C LEU A 194 -8.14 -2.47 -24.15
N GLY A 195 -8.65 -1.53 -23.35
CA GLY A 195 -7.99 -1.06 -22.12
C GLY A 195 -7.82 -2.18 -21.10
N HIS A 196 -8.87 -2.98 -20.86
CA HIS A 196 -8.81 -4.15 -19.98
C HIS A 196 -7.83 -5.20 -20.50
N LEU A 197 -7.83 -5.49 -21.81
CA LEU A 197 -6.91 -6.46 -22.41
C LEU A 197 -5.46 -6.02 -22.23
N LYS A 198 -5.19 -4.73 -22.48
CA LYS A 198 -3.87 -4.14 -22.27
C LYS A 198 -3.45 -4.24 -20.81
N SER A 199 -4.34 -3.96 -19.86
CA SER A 199 -4.05 -4.08 -18.43
C SER A 199 -3.74 -5.53 -18.03
N TRP A 200 -4.52 -6.50 -18.52
CA TRP A 200 -4.31 -7.91 -18.23
C TRP A 200 -3.00 -8.44 -18.81
N LEU A 201 -2.70 -8.10 -20.06
CA LEU A 201 -1.42 -8.46 -20.69
C LEU A 201 -0.23 -7.83 -19.96
N HIS A 202 -0.36 -6.58 -19.53
CA HIS A 202 0.67 -5.93 -18.72
C HIS A 202 0.89 -6.65 -17.39
N ARG A 203 -0.19 -7.12 -16.74
CA ARG A 203 -0.09 -7.95 -15.54
C ARG A 203 0.65 -9.26 -15.81
N ILE A 204 0.31 -9.98 -16.88
CA ILE A 204 1.01 -11.23 -17.24
C ILE A 204 2.49 -10.99 -17.56
N GLN A 205 2.80 -9.87 -18.24
CA GLN A 205 4.18 -9.46 -18.51
C GLN A 205 4.99 -9.34 -17.21
N ILE A 206 4.40 -8.71 -16.18
CA ILE A 206 5.02 -8.55 -14.87
C ILE A 206 5.16 -9.89 -14.15
N GLU A 207 4.07 -10.67 -14.07
CA GLU A 207 4.02 -11.96 -13.37
C GLU A 207 5.04 -12.94 -13.93
N ARG A 208 5.19 -13.01 -15.25
CA ARG A 208 6.07 -13.96 -15.94
C ARG A 208 7.42 -13.37 -16.33
N ASN A 209 7.65 -12.08 -16.04
CA ASN A 209 8.86 -11.35 -16.44
C ASN A 209 9.16 -11.52 -17.94
N LEU A 210 8.16 -11.27 -18.79
CA LEU A 210 8.28 -11.37 -20.25
C LEU A 210 9.05 -10.16 -20.80
N GLN A 211 9.85 -10.40 -21.84
CA GLN A 211 10.80 -9.41 -22.36
C GLN A 211 10.59 -9.08 -23.83
N THR A 212 9.80 -9.87 -24.54
CA THR A 212 9.68 -9.71 -26.00
C THR A 212 8.23 -9.62 -26.44
N GLU A 213 8.04 -8.94 -27.57
CA GLU A 213 6.75 -8.87 -28.24
C GLU A 213 6.25 -10.26 -28.63
N GLN A 214 7.14 -11.14 -29.07
CA GLN A 214 6.80 -12.50 -29.47
C GLN A 214 6.25 -13.34 -28.31
N GLU A 215 6.85 -13.26 -27.12
CA GLU A 215 6.32 -13.90 -25.91
C GLU A 215 4.92 -13.36 -25.58
N MET A 216 4.72 -12.05 -25.70
CA MET A 216 3.42 -11.44 -25.43
C MET A 216 2.34 -11.85 -26.46
N ILE A 217 2.71 -12.02 -27.73
CA ILE A 217 1.79 -12.52 -28.78
C ILE A 217 1.41 -13.98 -28.49
N GLN A 218 2.35 -14.80 -28.03
CA GLN A 218 2.05 -16.18 -27.59
C GLN A 218 1.09 -16.19 -26.39
N ILE A 219 1.25 -15.28 -25.43
CA ILE A 219 0.28 -15.12 -24.34
C ILE A 219 -1.10 -14.75 -24.90
N LEU A 220 -1.17 -13.73 -25.76
CA LEU A 220 -2.42 -13.26 -26.34
C LEU A 220 -3.21 -14.36 -27.07
N SER A 221 -2.53 -15.32 -27.70
CA SER A 221 -3.19 -16.45 -28.37
C SER A 221 -3.66 -17.56 -27.40
N THR A 222 -3.17 -17.58 -26.17
CA THR A 222 -3.51 -18.60 -25.16
C THR A 222 -4.59 -18.17 -24.17
N ILE A 223 -4.74 -16.86 -23.91
CA ILE A 223 -5.73 -16.35 -22.96
C ILE A 223 -7.11 -16.21 -23.62
N ILE A 224 -8.17 -16.45 -22.85
CA ILE A 224 -9.56 -16.42 -23.35
C ILE A 224 -10.12 -14.99 -23.26
N TRP A 225 -9.70 -14.13 -24.18
CA TRP A 225 -10.11 -12.72 -24.19
C TRP A 225 -11.27 -12.42 -25.15
N GLN A 226 -11.50 -13.27 -26.14
CA GLN A 226 -12.48 -13.02 -27.20
C GLN A 226 -13.92 -13.01 -26.66
N ASN A 227 -14.22 -13.93 -25.73
CA ASN A 227 -15.57 -14.24 -25.25
C ASN A 227 -15.99 -13.48 -23.98
N SER A 228 -15.29 -12.40 -23.61
CA SER A 228 -15.58 -11.60 -22.41
C SER A 228 -15.47 -10.09 -22.71
N ASP A 229 -16.18 -9.29 -21.92
CA ASP A 229 -16.09 -7.81 -21.95
C ASP A 229 -14.91 -7.27 -21.13
N GLY A 230 -14.25 -8.15 -20.38
CA GLY A 230 -13.00 -7.89 -19.68
C GLY A 230 -13.08 -7.14 -18.36
N ASN A 231 -14.30 -6.89 -17.85
CA ASN A 231 -14.49 -6.22 -16.55
C ASN A 231 -13.83 -6.99 -15.38
N ASP A 232 -13.86 -8.33 -15.46
CA ASP A 232 -13.32 -9.23 -14.44
C ASP A 232 -11.88 -9.67 -14.72
N TRP A 233 -11.24 -9.12 -15.76
CA TRP A 233 -9.86 -9.50 -16.07
C TRP A 233 -8.89 -8.99 -15.01
N PRO A 234 -7.85 -9.79 -14.69
CA PRO A 234 -6.81 -9.38 -13.75
C PRO A 234 -6.15 -8.05 -14.14
N LYS A 235 -6.02 -7.14 -13.17
CA LYS A 235 -5.38 -5.83 -13.34
C LYS A 235 -4.03 -5.77 -12.62
N VAL A 236 -3.18 -4.85 -13.02
CA VAL A 236 -1.95 -4.52 -12.29
C VAL A 236 -2.32 -3.73 -11.03
N GLN A 237 -2.65 -4.46 -9.96
CA GLN A 237 -3.10 -3.88 -8.69
C GLN A 237 -2.68 -4.76 -7.51
N PHE A 238 -2.61 -4.14 -6.33
CA PHE A 238 -2.40 -4.80 -5.05
C PHE A 238 -3.11 -3.97 -3.93
N PRO A 239 -3.87 -4.60 -3.02
CA PRO A 239 -4.29 -6.02 -3.04
C PRO A 239 -5.14 -6.35 -4.27
N GLU A 240 -5.37 -7.64 -4.50
CA GLU A 240 -6.16 -8.13 -5.64
C GLU A 240 -7.66 -7.89 -5.48
#